data_AF-A0A0J7JWS9-F1
#
_entry.id   AF-A0A0J7JWS9-F1
#
_cell.length_a   1.000
_cell.length_b   1.000
_cell.length_c   1.000
_cell.angle_alpha   90.00
_cell.angle_beta   90.00
_cell.angle_gamma   90.00
#
_symmetry.space_group_name_H-M   'P 1'
#
loop_
_entity.id
_entity.type
_entity.pdbx_description
1 polymer ?
#
loop_
_entity_poly.entity_id
_entity_poly.type
_entity_poly.pdbx_seq_one_letter_code
_entity_poly.pdbx_strand_id
1 'polypeptide(L)'
;MEEVCLICCQSLSSGNTVVVERGIDTLRDASVERNDGKIGHLRRVNSIKIHVQCRKEYTRKSSIAATKRKQDEGASTSGSSPPRTRRHTNEYLFDFQNLCIFCGEEKEKKKDIKSRRIIHRVSTATFKDSIIAVAEQLGNDMAKAVTKRIIYEDLVAAEARYHHDCHVSFKKPTTGGKIGRPQDSRITSAMEKIYTYIENNDDCQFTLAELKDVCKDFTPDEKTIKSKLIERYEEKIVITTKNRSLTIICFIDVQHDLLSKAWYEKKNRTKRKNVSEF
;
A
#
# COMPACT_ATOMS: atom_id res chain seq x y z
N MET A 1 3.33 10.40 -32.65
CA MET A 1 2.29 11.34 -32.19
C MET A 1 1.18 10.51 -31.60
N GLU A 2 0.96 10.58 -30.29
CA GLU A 2 -0.12 9.83 -29.63
C GLU A 2 -1.45 10.45 -30.02
N GLU A 3 -2.37 9.64 -30.57
CA GLU A 3 -3.71 10.12 -30.88
C GLU A 3 -4.52 10.25 -29.58
N VAL A 4 -5.08 11.43 -29.33
CA VAL A 4 -5.81 11.78 -28.10
C VAL A 4 -7.29 12.00 -28.42
N CYS A 5 -8.18 11.54 -27.54
CA CYS A 5 -9.61 11.75 -27.68
C CYS A 5 -9.99 13.22 -27.40
N LEU A 6 -10.61 13.92 -28.35
CA LEU A 6 -11.02 15.32 -28.21
C LEU A 6 -12.01 15.58 -27.06
N ILE A 7 -12.77 14.57 -26.64
CA ILE A 7 -13.83 14.73 -25.64
C ILE A 7 -13.29 14.61 -24.21
N CYS A 8 -12.48 13.58 -23.93
CA CYS A 8 -11.92 13.34 -22.59
C CYS A 8 -10.44 13.71 -22.45
N CYS A 9 -9.78 14.11 -23.54
CA CYS A 9 -8.35 14.45 -23.60
C CYS A 9 -7.40 13.32 -23.15
N GLN A 10 -7.86 12.07 -23.15
CA GLN A 10 -7.06 10.88 -22.83
C GLN A 10 -6.60 10.17 -24.11
N SER A 11 -5.52 9.38 -23.99
CA SER A 11 -4.99 8.55 -25.08
C SER A 11 -6.07 7.62 -25.64
N LEU A 12 -6.15 7.52 -26.97
CA LEU A 12 -7.04 6.60 -27.68
C LEU A 12 -6.69 5.11 -27.45
N SER A 13 -5.58 4.80 -26.80
CA SER A 13 -5.21 3.45 -26.36
C SER A 13 -5.93 3.02 -25.08
N SER A 14 -6.58 3.95 -24.36
CA SER A 14 -7.20 3.71 -23.05
C SER A 14 -8.58 3.03 -23.11
N GLY A 15 -9.13 2.78 -24.30
CA GLY A 15 -10.42 2.11 -24.46
C GLY A 15 -10.87 1.92 -25.91
N ASN A 16 -12.11 1.46 -26.07
CA ASN A 16 -12.70 1.24 -27.40
C ASN A 16 -12.89 2.56 -28.13
N THR A 17 -12.30 2.68 -29.33
CA THR A 17 -12.37 3.87 -30.16
C THR A 17 -13.22 3.66 -31.40
N VAL A 18 -13.76 4.75 -31.92
CA VAL A 18 -14.53 4.79 -33.15
C VAL A 18 -14.15 6.04 -33.94
N VAL A 19 -14.04 5.89 -35.26
CA VAL A 19 -13.90 7.00 -36.19
C VAL A 19 -15.29 7.47 -36.57
N VAL A 20 -15.60 8.73 -36.28
CA VAL A 20 -16.90 9.34 -36.54
C VAL A 20 -16.78 10.22 -37.79
N GLU A 21 -17.37 9.75 -38.88
CA GLU A 21 -17.45 10.48 -40.15
C GLU A 21 -18.87 11.02 -40.35
N ARG A 22 -19.85 10.12 -40.51
CA ARG A 22 -21.27 10.47 -40.72
C ARG A 22 -21.95 11.14 -39.51
N GLY A 23 -21.39 10.97 -38.32
CA GLY A 23 -21.96 11.50 -37.07
C GLY A 23 -21.31 12.79 -36.58
N ILE A 24 -20.50 13.45 -37.42
CA ILE A 24 -19.72 14.62 -37.01
C ILE A 24 -20.60 15.85 -36.78
N ASP A 25 -21.67 16.01 -37.55
CA ASP A 25 -22.62 17.11 -37.37
C ASP A 25 -23.33 17.00 -36.02
N THR A 26 -23.65 15.78 -35.56
CA THR A 26 -24.19 15.57 -34.21
C THR A 26 -23.21 15.99 -33.10
N LEU A 27 -21.90 15.84 -33.33
CA LEU A 27 -20.89 16.33 -32.38
C LEU A 27 -20.75 17.85 -32.43
N ARG A 28 -20.88 18.47 -33.61
CA ARG A 28 -20.90 19.92 -33.78
C ARG A 28 -22.10 20.53 -33.06
N ASP A 29 -23.30 19.97 -33.29
CA ASP A 29 -24.54 20.41 -32.63
C ASP A 29 -24.42 20.28 -31.11
N ALA A 30 -23.92 19.15 -30.62
CA ALA A 30 -23.67 18.95 -29.20
C ALA A 30 -22.65 19.95 -28.62
N SER A 31 -21.60 20.30 -29.36
CA SER A 31 -20.59 21.28 -28.91
C SER A 31 -21.15 22.71 -28.87
N VAL A 32 -21.91 23.11 -29.89
CA VAL A 32 -22.62 24.41 -29.91
C VAL A 32 -23.61 24.46 -28.75
N GLU A 33 -24.37 23.38 -28.56
CA GLU A 33 -25.37 23.31 -27.51
C GLU A 33 -24.74 23.33 -26.10
N ARG A 34 -23.53 22.80 -25.93
CA ARG A 34 -22.79 22.80 -24.66
C ARG A 34 -21.93 24.05 -24.45
N ASN A 35 -21.80 24.91 -25.45
CA ASN A 35 -20.93 26.08 -25.45
C ASN A 35 -19.51 25.80 -24.90
N ASP A 36 -18.91 24.68 -25.31
CA ASP A 36 -17.68 24.14 -24.69
C ASP A 36 -16.39 24.45 -25.46
N GLY A 37 -16.47 25.33 -26.46
CA GLY A 37 -15.35 25.80 -27.29
C GLY A 37 -14.81 24.77 -28.29
N LYS A 38 -15.30 23.52 -28.29
CA LYS A 38 -14.75 22.44 -29.15
C LYS A 38 -15.20 22.55 -30.60
N ILE A 39 -16.24 23.34 -30.87
CA ILE A 39 -16.80 23.57 -32.21
C ILE A 39 -15.76 24.09 -33.21
N GLY A 40 -14.79 24.91 -32.76
CA GLY A 40 -13.74 25.43 -33.61
C GLY A 40 -12.86 24.33 -34.21
N HIS A 41 -12.59 23.27 -33.44
CA HIS A 41 -11.83 22.11 -33.91
C HIS A 41 -12.72 21.21 -34.78
N LEU A 42 -13.96 20.95 -34.36
CA LEU A 42 -14.92 20.09 -35.08
C LEU A 42 -15.35 20.64 -36.45
N ARG A 43 -15.27 21.95 -36.69
CA ARG A 43 -15.52 22.56 -38.01
C ARG A 43 -14.41 22.32 -39.02
N ARG A 44 -13.18 22.09 -38.56
CA ARG A 44 -11.99 21.92 -39.43
C ARG A 44 -11.75 20.48 -39.88
N VAL A 45 -12.47 19.53 -39.31
CA VAL A 45 -12.29 18.09 -39.57
C VAL A 45 -13.60 17.47 -40.04
N ASN A 46 -13.49 16.47 -40.93
CA ASN A 46 -14.61 15.70 -41.48
C ASN A 46 -14.70 14.28 -40.88
N SER A 47 -13.63 13.84 -40.22
CA SER A 47 -13.59 12.59 -39.46
C SER A 47 -12.82 12.82 -38.17
N ILE A 48 -13.25 12.18 -37.08
CA ILE A 48 -12.54 12.25 -35.81
C ILE A 48 -12.59 10.92 -35.07
N LYS A 49 -11.45 10.50 -34.52
CA LYS A 49 -11.34 9.28 -33.71
C LYS A 49 -11.52 9.63 -32.23
N ILE A 50 -12.52 9.02 -31.60
CA ILE A 50 -12.89 9.27 -30.21
C ILE A 50 -13.28 7.96 -29.51
N HIS A 51 -13.26 7.92 -28.19
CA HIS A 51 -13.78 6.78 -27.45
C HIS A 51 -15.29 6.61 -27.69
N VAL A 52 -15.74 5.36 -27.82
CA VAL A 52 -17.16 5.02 -28.02
C VAL A 52 -18.02 5.57 -26.89
N GLN A 53 -17.54 5.47 -25.65
CA GLN A 53 -18.26 5.96 -24.48
C GLN A 53 -18.34 7.49 -24.45
N CYS A 54 -17.25 8.16 -24.81
CA CYS A 54 -17.23 9.61 -24.93
C CYS A 54 -18.23 10.11 -25.96
N ARG A 55 -18.32 9.46 -27.14
CA ARG A 55 -19.34 9.80 -28.15
C ARG A 55 -20.75 9.71 -27.56
N LYS A 56 -21.08 8.57 -26.94
CA LYS A 56 -22.41 8.31 -26.38
C LYS A 56 -22.81 9.35 -25.36
N GLU A 57 -21.92 9.69 -24.42
CA GLU A 57 -22.21 10.64 -23.36
C GLU A 57 -22.25 12.09 -23.87
N TYR A 58 -21.36 12.43 -24.82
CA TYR A 58 -21.28 13.77 -25.37
C TYR A 58 -22.49 14.15 -26.24
N THR A 59 -23.07 13.21 -26.98
CA THR A 59 -24.28 13.46 -27.79
C THR A 59 -25.59 13.19 -27.04
N ARG A 60 -25.55 12.76 -25.77
CA ARG A 60 -26.76 12.42 -25.01
C ARG A 60 -27.49 13.68 -24.57
N LYS A 61 -28.76 13.84 -24.97
CA LYS A 61 -29.61 15.00 -24.62
C LYS A 61 -29.64 15.32 -23.13
N SER A 62 -29.73 14.31 -22.26
CA SER A 62 -29.70 14.50 -20.80
C SER A 62 -28.37 15.06 -20.29
N SER A 63 -27.26 14.69 -20.93
CA SER A 63 -25.91 15.16 -20.58
C SER A 63 -25.70 16.61 -21.04
N ILE A 64 -26.20 16.95 -22.23
CA ILE A 64 -26.17 18.32 -22.77
C ILE A 64 -27.01 19.25 -21.88
N ALA A 65 -28.25 18.86 -21.56
CA ALA A 65 -29.12 19.63 -20.66
C ALA A 65 -28.52 19.81 -19.25
N ALA A 66 -27.85 18.79 -18.71
CA ALA A 66 -27.15 18.90 -17.43
C ALA A 66 -25.95 19.87 -17.49
N THR A 67 -25.28 19.98 -18.65
CA THR A 67 -24.16 20.91 -18.84
C THR A 67 -24.65 22.35 -18.94
N LYS A 68 -25.75 22.60 -19.66
CA LYS A 68 -26.40 23.93 -19.76
C LYS A 68 -26.85 24.46 -18.40
N ARG A 69 -27.56 23.64 -17.60
CA ARG A 69 -28.01 24.03 -16.25
C ARG A 69 -26.86 24.49 -15.35
N LYS A 70 -25.68 23.87 -15.48
CA LYS A 70 -24.48 24.24 -14.73
C LYS A 70 -23.88 25.58 -15.17
N GLN A 71 -24.05 25.96 -16.44
CA GLN A 71 -23.59 27.26 -16.95
C GLN A 71 -24.56 28.39 -16.57
N ASP A 72 -25.86 28.13 -16.57
CA ASP A 72 -26.89 29.10 -16.20
C ASP A 72 -26.85 29.44 -14.69
N GLU A 73 -26.57 28.46 -13.84
CA GLU A 73 -26.39 28.66 -12.38
C GLU A 73 -25.11 29.46 -12.03
N GLY A 74 -24.17 29.62 -12.96
CA GLY A 74 -22.94 30.39 -12.77
C GLY A 74 -23.04 31.88 -13.10
N ALA A 75 -24.15 32.34 -13.69
CA ALA A 75 -24.24 33.68 -14.31
C ALA A 75 -25.12 34.71 -13.55
N SER A 76 -25.81 34.34 -12.46
CA SER A 76 -26.70 35.26 -11.72
C SER A 76 -26.30 35.43 -10.27
N THR A 77 -25.86 36.64 -9.91
CA THR A 77 -25.66 37.08 -8.53
C THR A 77 -26.95 37.65 -7.93
N SER A 78 -27.05 37.55 -6.60
CA SER A 78 -28.01 38.16 -5.66
C SER A 78 -29.37 37.45 -5.42
N GLY A 79 -29.51 36.84 -4.24
CA GLY A 79 -30.79 36.34 -3.69
C GLY A 79 -30.67 35.14 -2.73
N SER A 80 -30.63 35.43 -1.42
CA SER A 80 -30.79 34.59 -0.21
C SER A 80 -30.90 33.04 -0.29
N SER A 81 -29.95 32.37 0.39
CA SER A 81 -30.00 31.07 1.12
C SER A 81 -30.50 29.76 0.46
N PRO A 82 -29.96 28.59 0.89
CA PRO A 82 -29.39 27.62 -0.06
C PRO A 82 -30.21 26.33 -0.24
N PRO A 83 -30.15 25.71 -1.43
CA PRO A 83 -30.32 24.27 -1.52
C PRO A 83 -29.20 23.57 -2.31
N ARG A 84 -28.47 22.72 -1.57
CA ARG A 84 -27.83 21.47 -2.00
C ARG A 84 -26.97 21.51 -3.27
N THR A 85 -25.69 21.78 -3.06
CA THR A 85 -24.61 21.39 -3.96
C THR A 85 -24.63 19.88 -4.25
N ARG A 86 -25.05 19.51 -5.47
CA ARG A 86 -24.73 18.21 -6.08
C ARG A 86 -23.97 18.40 -7.39
N ARG A 87 -22.65 18.34 -7.24
CA ARG A 87 -21.65 17.75 -8.15
C ARG A 87 -21.46 18.40 -9.53
N HIS A 88 -20.50 19.31 -9.58
CA HIS A 88 -19.67 19.49 -10.76
C HIS A 88 -18.47 18.53 -10.70
N THR A 89 -18.61 17.33 -11.25
CA THR A 89 -17.46 16.47 -11.59
C THR A 89 -16.75 17.09 -12.80
N ASN A 90 -15.71 17.88 -12.56
CA ASN A 90 -14.68 18.17 -13.56
C ASN A 90 -13.52 17.21 -13.25
N GLU A 91 -13.26 16.23 -14.11
CA GLU A 91 -12.24 15.18 -13.89
C GLU A 91 -10.78 15.69 -13.92
N TYR A 92 -10.56 17.00 -13.87
CA TYR A 92 -9.23 17.62 -13.91
C TYR A 92 -8.88 18.46 -12.67
N LEU A 93 -9.79 18.62 -11.73
CA LEU A 93 -9.53 19.33 -10.47
C LEU A 93 -9.60 18.34 -9.32
N PHE A 94 -8.56 18.31 -8.50
CA PHE A 94 -8.52 17.50 -7.28
C PHE A 94 -9.68 17.94 -6.37
N ASP A 95 -10.55 17.01 -5.97
CA ASP A 95 -11.68 17.32 -5.09
C ASP A 95 -11.20 17.43 -3.64
N PHE A 96 -10.75 18.63 -3.26
CA PHE A 96 -10.28 18.96 -1.92
C PHE A 96 -11.31 18.72 -0.82
N GLN A 97 -12.60 18.73 -1.15
CA GLN A 97 -13.67 18.61 -0.17
C GLN A 97 -13.99 17.15 0.16
N ASN A 98 -13.85 16.23 -0.80
CA ASN A 98 -14.18 14.81 -0.63
C ASN A 98 -12.96 13.88 -0.60
N LEU A 99 -11.82 14.31 -1.14
CA LEU A 99 -10.57 13.54 -1.17
C LEU A 99 -9.58 14.07 -0.14
N CYS A 100 -8.89 13.16 0.52
CA CYS A 100 -7.79 13.51 1.41
C CYS A 100 -6.61 14.08 0.61
N ILE A 101 -6.14 15.29 0.92
CA ILE A 101 -5.02 15.94 0.21
C ILE A 101 -3.74 15.08 0.16
N PHE A 102 -3.51 14.22 1.15
CA PHE A 102 -2.34 13.35 1.23
C PHE A 102 -2.48 12.08 0.38
N CYS A 103 -3.50 11.25 0.64
CA CYS A 103 -3.66 9.95 -0.03
C CYS A 103 -4.54 9.98 -1.28
N GLY A 104 -5.36 11.03 -1.48
CA GLY A 104 -6.28 11.14 -2.61
C GLY A 104 -7.51 10.23 -2.52
N GLU A 105 -7.76 9.59 -1.37
CA GLU A 105 -8.90 8.68 -1.17
C GLU A 105 -10.11 9.41 -0.57
N GLU A 106 -11.31 8.93 -0.93
CA GLU A 106 -12.59 9.37 -0.34
C GLU A 106 -12.78 8.87 1.10
N LYS A 107 -13.72 9.53 1.80
CA LYS A 107 -14.25 9.05 3.09
C LYS A 107 -14.81 7.63 3.02
N GLU A 108 -14.50 6.81 4.04
CA GLU A 108 -15.02 5.45 4.16
C GLU A 108 -16.50 5.45 4.56
N LYS A 109 -17.40 5.14 3.61
CA LYS A 109 -18.87 5.21 3.81
C LYS A 109 -19.47 3.97 4.49
N LYS A 110 -18.72 2.85 4.60
CA LYS A 110 -19.25 1.53 5.01
C LYS A 110 -18.64 0.95 6.29
N LYS A 111 -17.73 1.65 6.96
CA LYS A 111 -17.09 1.15 8.20
C LYS A 111 -17.86 1.58 9.46
N ASP A 112 -17.71 0.80 10.54
CA ASP A 112 -18.16 1.15 11.88
C ASP A 112 -17.53 2.50 12.29
N ILE A 113 -18.29 3.36 12.97
CA ILE A 113 -17.87 4.69 13.46
C ILE A 113 -16.51 4.62 14.16
N LYS A 114 -16.23 3.57 14.95
CA LYS A 114 -14.95 3.39 15.67
C LYS A 114 -13.75 3.11 14.77
N SER A 115 -14.00 2.65 13.54
CA SER A 115 -12.97 2.26 12.57
C SER A 115 -12.83 3.23 11.39
N ARG A 116 -13.65 4.29 11.36
CA ARG A 116 -13.55 5.34 10.34
C ARG A 116 -12.34 6.23 10.66
N ARG A 117 -11.56 6.54 9.63
CA ARG A 117 -10.48 7.53 9.74
C ARG A 117 -11.06 8.88 10.17
N ILE A 118 -10.39 9.53 11.12
CA ILE A 118 -10.73 10.89 11.57
C ILE A 118 -10.38 11.85 10.44
N ILE A 119 -11.31 12.73 10.06
CA ILE A 119 -11.14 13.71 8.98
C ILE A 119 -11.09 15.12 9.58
N HIS A 120 -10.06 15.89 9.19
CA HIS A 120 -9.93 17.29 9.53
C HIS A 120 -10.12 18.17 8.29
N ARG A 121 -10.58 19.40 8.51
CA ARG A 121 -10.64 20.47 7.51
C ARG A 121 -9.48 21.42 7.73
N VAL A 122 -8.85 21.87 6.64
CA VAL A 122 -7.85 22.93 6.68
C VAL A 122 -8.52 24.26 6.99
N SER A 123 -8.09 24.90 8.07
CA SER A 123 -8.62 26.19 8.55
C SER A 123 -7.59 27.31 8.56
N THR A 124 -6.30 26.97 8.47
CA THR A 124 -5.19 27.92 8.61
C THR A 124 -4.45 28.06 7.29
N ALA A 125 -4.20 29.30 6.87
CA ALA A 125 -3.48 29.59 5.62
C ALA A 125 -2.02 29.10 5.67
N THR A 126 -1.39 29.15 6.84
CA THR A 126 -0.01 28.67 7.09
C THR A 126 0.14 27.15 7.00
N PHE A 127 -0.97 26.40 6.95
CA PHE A 127 -0.94 24.94 6.85
C PHE A 127 -0.30 24.48 5.55
N LYS A 128 -0.52 25.22 4.44
CA LYS A 128 0.07 24.94 3.14
C LYS A 128 1.60 25.00 3.21
N ASP A 129 2.14 26.08 3.77
CA ASP A 129 3.58 26.29 3.90
C ASP A 129 4.22 25.22 4.77
N SER A 130 3.55 24.81 5.86
CA SER A 130 4.01 23.69 6.70
C SER A 130 4.09 22.37 5.94
N ILE A 131 3.15 22.09 5.02
CA ILE A 131 3.19 20.86 4.21
C ILE A 131 4.31 20.94 3.19
N ILE A 132 4.47 22.08 2.51
CA ILE A 132 5.52 22.27 1.50
C ILE A 132 6.90 22.10 2.12
N ALA A 133 7.16 22.72 3.27
CA ALA A 133 8.44 22.58 3.99
C ALA A 133 8.76 21.12 4.35
N VAL A 134 7.76 20.35 4.80
CA VAL A 134 7.94 18.91 5.08
C VAL A 134 8.16 18.12 3.79
N ALA A 135 7.44 18.45 2.71
CA ALA A 135 7.56 17.77 1.44
C ALA A 135 8.96 17.94 0.81
N GLU A 136 9.54 19.13 0.93
CA GLU A 136 10.91 19.43 0.49
C GLU A 136 11.96 18.60 1.23
N GLN A 137 11.77 18.38 2.54
CA GLN A 137 12.67 17.55 3.35
C GLN A 137 12.59 16.06 3.00
N LEU A 138 11.40 15.56 2.60
CA LEU A 138 11.21 14.13 2.33
C LEU A 138 11.63 13.71 0.93
N GLY A 139 11.37 14.54 -0.09
CA GLY A 139 11.75 14.25 -1.49
C GLY A 139 11.13 13.00 -2.12
N ASN A 140 10.26 12.26 -1.40
CA ASN A 140 9.65 11.02 -1.85
C ASN A 140 8.48 11.26 -2.83
N ASP A 141 8.04 10.22 -3.54
CA ASP A 141 7.00 10.34 -4.57
C ASP A 141 5.67 10.84 -4.00
N MET A 142 5.35 10.46 -2.76
CA MET A 142 4.17 10.96 -2.05
C MET A 142 4.26 12.46 -1.80
N ALA A 143 5.40 12.97 -1.31
CA ALA A 143 5.65 14.39 -1.09
C ALA A 143 5.53 15.18 -2.39
N LYS A 144 6.12 14.68 -3.49
CA LYS A 144 5.99 15.30 -4.81
C LYS A 144 4.53 15.35 -5.29
N ALA A 145 3.75 14.29 -5.07
CA ALA A 145 2.34 14.25 -5.44
C ALA A 145 1.52 15.27 -4.64
N VAL A 146 1.77 15.36 -3.33
CA VAL A 146 1.07 16.30 -2.44
C VAL A 146 1.41 17.74 -2.82
N THR A 147 2.69 18.08 -3.02
CA THR A 147 3.11 19.43 -3.43
C THR A 147 2.44 19.84 -4.73
N LYS A 148 2.43 18.97 -5.76
CA LYS A 148 1.76 19.26 -7.03
C LYS A 148 0.27 19.55 -6.89
N ARG A 149 -0.42 18.89 -5.94
CA ARG A 149 -1.85 19.13 -5.68
C ARG A 149 -2.07 20.49 -5.03
N ILE A 150 -1.24 20.89 -4.08
CA ILE A 150 -1.53 22.07 -3.22
C ILE A 150 -0.86 23.37 -3.67
N ILE A 151 0.16 23.32 -4.54
CA ILE A 151 1.02 24.47 -4.84
C ILE A 151 0.27 25.68 -5.41
N TYR A 152 -0.72 25.47 -6.29
CA TYR A 152 -1.49 26.54 -6.91
C TYR A 152 -2.84 26.80 -6.24
N GLU A 153 -3.18 26.05 -5.20
CA GLU A 153 -4.51 26.06 -4.59
C GLU A 153 -4.50 26.76 -3.23
N ASP A 154 -5.60 27.45 -2.92
CA ASP A 154 -5.90 27.94 -1.57
C ASP A 154 -6.69 26.87 -0.82
N LEU A 155 -6.02 26.18 0.10
CA LEU A 155 -6.59 25.06 0.84
C LEU A 155 -7.76 25.46 1.76
N VAL A 156 -7.78 26.71 2.23
CA VAL A 156 -8.86 27.21 3.11
C VAL A 156 -10.08 27.52 2.26
N ALA A 157 -9.90 28.21 1.14
CA ALA A 157 -10.97 28.51 0.19
C ALA A 157 -11.54 27.25 -0.48
N ALA A 158 -10.68 26.27 -0.81
CA ALA A 158 -11.08 24.98 -1.37
C ALA A 158 -11.70 24.02 -0.34
N GLU A 159 -11.86 24.45 0.92
CA GLU A 159 -12.35 23.65 2.04
C GLU A 159 -11.64 22.29 2.19
N ALA A 160 -10.32 22.28 1.98
CA ALA A 160 -9.54 21.07 1.87
C ALA A 160 -9.63 20.16 3.10
N ARG A 161 -9.66 18.85 2.88
CA ARG A 161 -9.76 17.85 3.94
C ARG A 161 -8.64 16.84 3.92
N TYR A 162 -8.37 16.24 5.08
CA TYR A 162 -7.37 15.20 5.22
C TYR A 162 -7.70 14.21 6.32
N HIS A 163 -7.23 12.97 6.17
CA HIS A 163 -7.23 11.99 7.25
C HIS A 163 -6.17 12.34 8.28
N HIS A 164 -6.53 12.30 9.56
CA HIS A 164 -5.61 12.54 10.69
C HIS A 164 -4.34 11.69 10.55
N ASP A 165 -4.50 10.39 10.35
CA ASP A 165 -3.40 9.44 10.25
C ASP A 165 -2.51 9.76 9.04
N CYS A 166 -3.08 10.16 7.91
CA CYS A 166 -2.29 10.55 6.74
C CYS A 166 -1.41 11.77 7.03
N HIS A 167 -1.90 12.76 7.78
CA HIS A 167 -1.10 13.92 8.17
C HIS A 167 0.00 13.55 9.18
N VAL A 168 -0.31 12.68 10.14
CA VAL A 168 0.68 12.17 11.11
C VAL A 168 1.78 11.40 10.39
N SER A 169 1.42 10.46 9.51
CA SER A 169 2.37 9.69 8.71
C SER A 169 3.17 10.56 7.75
N PHE A 170 2.58 11.63 7.22
CA PHE A 170 3.28 12.56 6.34
C PHE A 170 4.35 13.37 7.10
N LYS A 171 4.04 13.83 8.32
CA LYS A 171 5.00 14.56 9.17
C LYS A 171 6.07 13.68 9.78
N LYS A 172 5.74 12.41 10.03
CA LYS A 172 6.64 11.41 10.60
C LYS A 172 6.57 10.18 9.73
N PRO A 173 7.22 10.17 8.55
CA PRO A 173 7.32 8.95 7.78
C PRO A 173 7.97 7.93 8.70
N THR A 174 7.32 6.78 8.86
CA THR A 174 7.96 5.64 9.49
C THR A 174 9.20 5.31 8.66
N THR A 175 10.37 5.78 9.11
CA THR A 175 11.65 5.19 8.74
C THR A 175 11.46 3.71 8.97
N GLY A 176 11.44 2.92 7.90
CA GLY A 176 11.11 1.49 7.91
C GLY A 176 12.06 0.62 8.74
N GLY A 177 12.80 1.21 9.67
CA GLY A 177 13.41 0.48 10.78
C GLY A 177 12.32 -0.27 11.52
N LYS A 178 12.60 -1.55 11.81
CA LYS A 178 11.74 -2.41 12.61
C LYS A 178 11.36 -1.64 13.88
N ILE A 179 10.10 -1.21 13.99
CA ILE A 179 9.56 -0.64 15.22
C ILE A 179 9.50 -1.81 16.20
N GLY A 180 10.58 -1.94 16.97
CA GLY A 180 10.73 -2.85 18.08
C GLY A 180 11.51 -2.14 19.16
N ARG A 181 11.29 -2.57 20.41
CA ARG A 181 12.17 -2.22 21.53
C ARG A 181 13.62 -2.46 21.07
N PRO A 182 14.58 -1.58 21.39
CA PRO A 182 16.00 -1.88 21.21
C PRO A 182 16.28 -3.31 21.65
N GLN A 183 17.04 -4.09 20.88
CA GLN A 183 17.43 -5.44 21.29
C GLN A 183 17.99 -5.33 22.72
N ASP A 184 17.24 -5.87 23.68
CA ASP A 184 17.54 -5.70 25.10
C ASP A 184 18.92 -6.33 25.32
N SER A 185 19.90 -5.56 25.80
CA SER A 185 21.28 -6.04 25.98
C SER A 185 21.34 -7.33 26.81
N ARG A 186 20.35 -7.53 27.69
CA ARG A 186 20.14 -8.74 28.49
C ARG A 186 19.77 -9.97 27.64
N ILE A 187 18.96 -9.79 26.59
CA ILE A 187 18.62 -10.88 25.66
C ILE A 187 19.87 -11.31 24.90
N THR A 188 20.67 -10.35 24.41
CA THR A 188 21.92 -10.66 23.70
C THR A 188 22.89 -11.44 24.59
N SER A 189 23.12 -10.97 25.82
CA SER A 189 23.99 -11.66 26.77
C SER A 189 23.49 -13.05 27.15
N ALA A 190 22.19 -13.22 27.34
CA ALA A 190 21.60 -14.54 27.63
C ALA A 190 21.75 -15.50 26.43
N MET A 191 21.50 -15.02 25.21
CA MET A 191 21.69 -15.84 24.00
C MET A 191 23.15 -16.22 23.79
N GLU A 192 24.10 -15.35 24.09
CA GLU A 192 25.53 -15.65 24.00
C GLU A 192 25.94 -16.79 24.93
N LYS A 193 25.44 -16.80 26.17
CA LYS A 193 25.62 -17.94 27.10
C LYS A 193 25.05 -19.25 26.53
N ILE A 194 23.87 -19.20 25.91
CA ILE A 194 23.25 -20.36 25.26
C ILE A 194 24.13 -20.88 24.11
N TYR A 195 24.63 -19.99 23.25
CA TYR A 195 25.48 -20.38 22.13
C TYR A 195 26.80 -20.99 22.61
N THR A 196 27.45 -20.38 23.59
CA THR A 196 28.66 -20.92 24.21
C THR A 196 28.42 -22.29 24.85
N TYR A 197 27.26 -22.49 25.48
CA TYR A 197 26.91 -23.80 26.04
C TYR A 197 26.76 -24.88 24.96
N ILE A 198 26.07 -24.56 23.86
CA ILE A 198 25.87 -25.48 22.73
C ILE A 198 27.22 -25.79 22.05
N GLU A 199 28.04 -24.77 21.80
CA GLU A 199 29.31 -24.91 21.05
C GLU A 199 30.39 -25.65 21.85
N ASN A 200 30.31 -25.65 23.18
CA ASN A 200 31.24 -26.38 24.06
C ASN A 200 30.70 -27.73 24.54
N ASN A 201 29.50 -28.13 24.12
CA ASN A 201 28.93 -29.43 24.44
C ASN A 201 29.02 -30.36 23.21
N ASP A 202 29.45 -31.61 23.44
CA ASP A 202 29.52 -32.65 22.41
C ASP A 202 28.13 -33.21 22.02
N ASP A 203 27.08 -32.85 22.77
CA ASP A 203 25.71 -33.27 22.52
C ASP A 203 25.13 -32.62 21.25
N CYS A 204 24.40 -33.42 20.46
CA CYS A 204 23.72 -32.96 19.26
C CYS A 204 22.22 -32.67 19.46
N GLN A 205 21.73 -32.83 20.69
CA GLN A 205 20.34 -32.65 21.06
C GLN A 205 20.24 -31.92 22.39
N PHE A 206 19.39 -30.90 22.44
CA PHE A 206 19.16 -30.10 23.63
C PHE A 206 17.67 -29.91 23.86
N THR A 207 17.23 -29.92 25.10
CA THR A 207 15.87 -29.50 25.43
C THR A 207 15.81 -27.99 25.64
N LEU A 208 14.66 -27.39 25.34
CA LEU A 208 14.47 -25.96 25.59
C LEU A 208 14.55 -25.62 27.09
N ALA A 209 14.24 -26.59 27.97
CA ALA A 209 14.39 -26.43 29.42
C ALA A 209 15.86 -26.35 29.84
N GLU A 210 16.73 -27.20 29.28
CA GLU A 210 18.18 -27.14 29.50
C GLU A 210 18.74 -25.78 29.07
N LEU A 211 18.38 -25.30 27.86
CA LEU A 211 18.89 -24.01 27.37
C LEU A 211 18.42 -22.84 28.23
N LYS A 212 17.24 -22.94 28.86
CA LYS A 212 16.77 -21.92 29.80
C LYS A 212 17.55 -21.94 31.11
N ASP A 213 17.94 -23.12 31.60
CA ASP A 213 18.66 -23.28 32.87
C ASP A 213 20.09 -22.71 32.81
N VAL A 214 20.69 -22.68 31.61
CA VAL A 214 21.97 -21.99 31.34
C VAL A 214 21.89 -20.50 31.70
N CYS A 215 20.71 -19.89 31.58
CA CYS A 215 20.49 -18.48 31.86
C CYS A 215 19.86 -18.25 33.24
N LYS A 216 20.70 -18.26 34.29
CA LYS A 216 20.26 -18.07 35.70
C LYS A 216 19.73 -16.67 36.03
N ASP A 217 20.29 -15.63 35.40
CA ASP A 217 19.99 -14.23 35.77
C ASP A 217 18.80 -13.63 35.00
N PHE A 218 18.61 -14.08 33.76
CA PHE A 218 17.58 -13.60 32.85
C PHE A 218 17.29 -14.65 31.79
N THR A 219 16.07 -15.17 31.75
CA THR A 219 15.67 -16.20 30.80
C THR A 219 14.84 -15.58 29.67
N PRO A 220 15.31 -15.59 28.41
CA PRO A 220 14.53 -15.09 27.29
C PRO A 220 13.27 -15.93 27.05
N ASP A 221 12.26 -15.34 26.39
CA ASP A 221 11.05 -16.07 26.02
C ASP A 221 11.37 -17.22 25.04
N GLU A 222 10.59 -18.29 25.10
CA GLU A 222 10.78 -19.47 24.25
C GLU A 222 10.81 -19.14 22.77
N LYS A 223 9.95 -18.21 22.35
CA LYS A 223 9.89 -17.74 20.96
C LYS A 223 11.19 -17.04 20.59
N THR A 224 11.74 -16.23 21.49
CA THR A 224 13.00 -15.51 21.27
C THR A 224 14.16 -16.49 21.12
N ILE A 225 14.26 -17.50 22.00
CA ILE A 225 15.30 -18.53 21.91
C ILE A 225 15.20 -19.27 20.57
N LYS A 226 14.00 -19.73 20.20
CA LYS A 226 13.77 -20.43 18.92
C LYS A 226 14.15 -19.56 17.72
N SER A 227 13.67 -18.33 17.66
CA SER A 227 13.98 -17.41 16.56
C SER A 227 15.48 -17.12 16.45
N LYS A 228 16.16 -16.93 17.58
CA LYS A 228 17.60 -16.63 17.62
C LYS A 228 18.47 -17.84 17.30
N LEU A 229 18.02 -19.06 17.61
CA LEU A 229 18.69 -20.29 17.19
C LEU A 229 18.55 -20.49 15.67
N ILE A 230 17.35 -20.28 15.11
CA ILE A 230 17.12 -20.34 13.66
C ILE A 230 17.94 -19.26 12.94
N GLU A 231 18.04 -18.05 13.50
CA GLU A 231 18.84 -16.96 12.93
C GLU A 231 20.35 -17.29 12.89
N ARG A 232 20.89 -18.01 13.88
CA ARG A 232 22.34 -18.31 13.96
C ARG A 232 22.75 -19.57 13.20
N TYR A 233 21.91 -20.60 13.23
CA TYR A 233 22.26 -21.93 12.71
C TYR A 233 21.47 -22.32 11.46
N GLU A 234 20.45 -21.54 11.09
CA GLU A 234 19.69 -21.67 9.85
C GLU A 234 19.23 -23.12 9.58
N GLU A 235 19.71 -23.73 8.50
CA GLU A 235 19.36 -25.08 8.07
C GLU A 235 20.05 -26.18 8.88
N LYS A 236 21.00 -25.84 9.77
CA LYS A 236 21.76 -26.83 10.55
C LYS A 236 21.03 -27.32 11.79
N ILE A 237 19.82 -26.83 12.05
CA ILE A 237 19.02 -27.20 13.21
C ILE A 237 17.60 -27.64 12.85
N VAL A 238 17.09 -28.59 13.63
CA VAL A 238 15.70 -29.06 13.60
C VAL A 238 15.11 -28.87 14.99
N ILE A 239 14.03 -28.09 15.08
CA ILE A 239 13.31 -27.88 16.33
C ILE A 239 11.99 -28.66 16.28
N THR A 240 11.85 -29.66 17.15
CA THR A 240 10.65 -30.50 17.24
C THR A 240 9.95 -30.27 18.56
N THR A 241 8.63 -30.10 18.53
CA THR A 241 7.81 -29.94 19.74
C THR A 241 6.86 -31.13 19.88
N LYS A 242 6.95 -31.86 20.99
CA LYS A 242 6.08 -33.01 21.32
C LYS A 242 5.14 -32.63 22.48
N ASN A 243 3.85 -32.93 22.32
CA ASN A 243 2.79 -32.84 23.35
C ASN A 243 2.84 -31.57 24.24
N ARG A 244 2.74 -30.39 23.60
CA ARG A 244 2.57 -29.06 24.24
C ARG A 244 3.56 -28.68 25.37
N SER A 245 4.63 -29.46 25.59
CA SER A 245 5.52 -29.26 26.75
C SER A 245 7.00 -29.53 26.46
N LEU A 246 7.35 -30.52 25.64
CA LEU A 246 8.75 -30.84 25.35
C LEU A 246 9.15 -30.29 23.98
N THR A 247 10.04 -29.29 23.96
CA THR A 247 10.71 -28.82 22.75
C THR A 247 12.13 -29.37 22.74
N ILE A 248 12.49 -30.11 21.69
CA ILE A 248 13.82 -30.67 21.43
C ILE A 248 14.44 -29.92 20.25
N ILE A 249 15.71 -29.54 20.39
CA ILE A 249 16.51 -28.84 19.40
C ILE A 249 17.65 -29.78 18.99
N CYS A 250 17.71 -30.11 17.71
CA CYS A 250 18.59 -31.12 17.13
C CYS A 250 19.51 -30.50 16.08
N PHE A 251 20.81 -30.76 16.13
CA PHE A 251 21.75 -30.30 15.09
C PHE A 251 21.97 -31.37 14.02
N ILE A 252 21.82 -30.99 12.74
CA ILE A 252 21.78 -31.92 11.60
C ILE A 252 23.16 -32.50 11.28
N ASP A 253 24.21 -31.67 11.31
CA ASP A 253 25.56 -32.06 10.87
C ASP A 253 26.11 -33.26 11.68
N VAL A 254 25.80 -33.34 12.97
CA VAL A 254 26.21 -34.46 13.84
C VAL A 254 25.26 -35.66 13.71
N GLN A 255 23.98 -35.41 13.44
CA GLN A 255 22.97 -36.47 13.31
C GLN A 255 23.07 -37.24 12.00
N HIS A 256 23.44 -36.60 10.89
CA HIS A 256 23.60 -37.32 9.62
C HIS A 256 24.74 -38.35 9.70
N ASP A 257 25.86 -37.99 10.30
CA ASP A 257 26.98 -38.91 10.52
C ASP A 257 26.65 -40.01 11.53
N LEU A 258 25.98 -39.68 12.64
CA LEU A 258 25.60 -40.65 13.65
C LEU A 258 24.53 -41.64 13.13
N LEU A 259 23.51 -41.15 12.42
CA LEU A 259 22.46 -41.99 11.82
C LEU A 259 23.02 -42.84 10.68
N SER A 260 23.92 -42.29 9.86
CA SER A 260 24.61 -43.03 8.82
C SER A 260 25.45 -44.15 9.45
N LYS A 261 26.30 -43.86 10.44
CA LYS A 261 27.09 -44.86 11.16
C LYS A 261 26.21 -45.94 11.79
N ALA A 262 25.16 -45.56 12.53
CA ALA A 262 24.25 -46.51 13.16
C ALA A 262 23.50 -47.40 12.15
N TRP A 263 23.11 -46.85 11.00
CA TRP A 263 22.45 -47.62 9.93
C TRP A 263 23.42 -48.61 9.27
N TYR A 264 24.64 -48.17 8.94
CA TYR A 264 25.67 -49.04 8.37
C TYR A 264 26.14 -50.12 9.35
N GLU A 265 26.29 -49.82 10.63
CA GLU A 265 26.61 -50.80 11.67
C GLU A 265 25.51 -51.84 11.83
N LYS A 266 24.23 -51.42 11.85
CA LYS A 266 23.09 -52.33 11.90
C LYS A 266 23.05 -53.23 10.66
N LYS A 267 23.27 -52.67 9.46
CA LYS A 267 23.33 -53.41 8.19
C LYS A 267 24.50 -54.42 8.17
N ASN A 268 25.66 -54.02 8.66
CA ASN A 268 26.84 -54.89 8.74
C ASN A 268 26.66 -56.01 9.78
N ARG A 269 25.96 -55.75 10.90
CA ARG A 269 25.60 -56.76 11.88
C ARG A 269 24.62 -57.79 11.33
N THR A 270 23.64 -57.36 10.53
CA THR A 270 22.70 -58.28 9.85
C THR A 270 23.44 -59.14 8.81
N LYS A 271 24.39 -58.57 8.06
CA LYS A 271 25.21 -59.33 7.12
C LYS A 271 26.11 -60.36 7.81
N ARG A 272 26.72 -60.02 8.95
CA ARG A 272 27.57 -60.96 9.71
C ARG A 272 26.80 -62.14 10.30
N LYS A 273 25.57 -61.93 10.78
CA LYS A 273 24.69 -63.02 11.26
C LYS A 273 24.28 -63.99 10.16
N ASN A 274 24.05 -63.47 8.95
CA ASN A 274 23.67 -64.30 7.80
C ASN A 274 24.83 -65.10 7.19
N VAL A 275 26.08 -64.80 7.56
CA VAL A 275 27.28 -65.53 7.10
C VAL A 275 27.74 -66.58 8.12
N SER A 276 27.29 -66.51 9.38
CA SER A 276 27.59 -67.50 10.42
C SER A 276 26.57 -68.64 10.54
N GLU A 277 25.55 -68.66 9.68
CA GLU A 277 24.50 -69.71 9.61
C GLU A 277 24.59 -70.58 8.33
N PHE A 278 25.73 -70.56 7.64
CA PHE A 278 26.05 -71.46 6.53
C PHE A 278 27.35 -72.21 6.79
#